data_AF-A0A8B3NKU0-F1
#
_entry.id   AF-A0A8B3NKU0-F1
#
_cell.length_a   1.000
_cell.length_b   1.000
_cell.length_c   1.000
_cell.angle_alpha   90.00
_cell.angle_beta   90.00
_cell.angle_gamma   90.00
#
_symmetry.space_group_name_H-M   'P 1'
#
loop_
_entity.id
_entity.type
_entity.pdbx_description
1 polymer ?
#
loop_
_entity_poly.entity_id
_entity_poly.type
_entity_poly.pdbx_seq_one_letter_code
_entity_poly.pdbx_strand_id
1 'polypeptide(L)'
;DGPIRYGAIATVFWGVVGMLVGVVIALQLAYPDLNIQPWFNFGRLRPLHTSGVVFAFGGNALLCTSLYVVQRTCRARLFGRDLAWFVFWGYQLFIVMAA
;
A
#
# COMPACT_ATOMS: atom_id res chain seq x y z
N ASP A 1 3.31 17.46 10.05
CA ASP A 1 2.28 16.39 9.93
C ASP A 1 1.74 16.14 8.52
N GLY A 2 2.05 16.96 7.50
CA GLY A 2 1.57 16.75 6.13
C GLY A 2 1.75 15.30 5.61
N PRO A 3 2.99 14.78 5.50
CA PRO A 3 3.25 13.43 4.98
C PRO A 3 2.49 12.33 5.71
N ILE A 4 2.29 12.47 7.03
CA ILE A 4 1.57 11.49 7.86
C ILE A 4 0.09 11.47 7.49
N ARG A 5 -0.54 12.63 7.30
CA ARG A 5 -1.95 12.71 6.91
C ARG A 5 -2.19 12.10 5.53
N TYR A 6 -1.32 12.38 4.57
CA TYR A 6 -1.40 11.79 3.23
C TYR A 6 -1.09 10.29 3.26
N GLY A 7 -0.10 9.87 4.06
CA GLY A 7 0.22 8.46 4.30
C GLY A 7 -0.96 7.69 4.91
N ALA A 8 -1.70 8.28 5.84
CA ALA A 8 -2.91 7.65 6.40
C ALA A 8 -4.00 7.46 5.34
N ILE A 9 -4.24 8.46 4.50
CA ILE A 9 -5.21 8.35 3.38
C ILE A 9 -4.77 7.27 2.38
N ALA A 10 -3.48 7.29 1.99
CA ALA A 10 -2.91 6.29 1.10
C ALA A 10 -2.99 4.87 1.69
N THR A 11 -2.77 4.73 3.00
CA THR A 11 -2.93 3.45 3.71
C THR A 11 -4.34 2.90 3.52
N VAL A 12 -5.37 3.71 3.79
CA VAL A 12 -6.76 3.26 3.63
C VAL A 12 -7.07 2.93 2.17
N PHE A 13 -6.64 3.77 1.24
CA PHE A 13 -6.81 3.55 -0.20
C PHE A 13 -6.22 2.21 -0.64
N TRP A 14 -4.94 1.95 -0.33
CA TRP A 14 -4.27 0.70 -0.68
C TRP A 14 -4.84 -0.50 0.07
N GLY A 15 -5.33 -0.32 1.29
CA GLY A 15 -6.04 -1.35 2.04
C GLY A 15 -7.30 -1.80 1.30
N VAL A 16 -8.11 -0.85 0.82
CA VAL A 16 -9.30 -1.15 0.02
C VAL A 16 -8.93 -1.83 -1.29
N VAL A 17 -7.96 -1.29 -2.04
CA VAL A 17 -7.51 -1.87 -3.32
C VAL A 17 -6.98 -3.30 -3.13
N GLY A 18 -6.05 -3.50 -2.19
CA GLY A 18 -5.46 -4.81 -1.92
C GLY A 18 -6.50 -5.86 -1.51
N MET A 19 -7.42 -5.50 -0.60
CA MET A 19 -8.48 -6.43 -0.18
C MET A 19 -9.50 -6.71 -1.29
N LEU A 20 -9.84 -5.72 -2.13
CA LEU A 20 -10.73 -5.92 -3.29
C LEU A 20 -10.10 -6.91 -4.30
N VAL A 21 -8.82 -6.78 -4.62
CA VAL A 21 -8.13 -7.78 -5.46
C VAL A 21 -8.14 -9.16 -4.78
N GLY A 22 -8.04 -9.20 -3.45
CA GLY A 22 -8.21 -10.41 -2.64
C GLY A 22 -9.56 -11.10 -2.85
N VAL A 23 -10.64 -10.31 -2.84
CA VAL A 23 -12.00 -10.81 -3.15
C VAL A 23 -12.08 -11.30 -4.59
N VAL A 24 -11.50 -10.59 -5.56
CA VAL A 24 -11.48 -11.00 -6.97
C VAL A 24 -10.76 -12.35 -7.14
N ILE A 25 -9.57 -12.53 -6.58
CA ILE A 25 -8.85 -13.80 -6.71
C ILE A 25 -9.52 -14.94 -5.94
N ALA A 26 -10.23 -14.65 -4.85
CA ALA A 26 -11.07 -15.64 -4.17
C ALA A 26 -12.26 -16.08 -5.05
N LEU A 27 -12.89 -15.14 -5.76
CA LEU A 27 -13.94 -15.46 -6.74
C LEU A 27 -13.39 -16.24 -7.94
N GLN A 28 -12.15 -16.01 -8.38
CA GLN A 28 -11.51 -16.81 -9.43
C GLN A 28 -11.23 -18.25 -9.01
N LEU A 29 -11.08 -18.53 -7.71
CA LEU A 29 -10.99 -19.89 -7.18
C LEU A 29 -12.37 -20.56 -7.11
N ALA A 30 -13.43 -19.78 -6.78
CA ALA A 30 -14.80 -20.29 -6.71
C ALA A 30 -15.44 -20.50 -8.10
N TYR A 31 -15.18 -19.60 -9.04
CA TYR A 31 -15.73 -19.56 -10.39
C TYR A 31 -14.58 -19.38 -11.40
N PRO A 32 -14.03 -20.48 -11.95
CA PRO A 32 -12.87 -20.43 -12.84
C PRO A 32 -13.05 -19.55 -14.08
N ASP A 33 -14.28 -19.38 -14.57
CA ASP A 33 -14.62 -18.54 -15.73
C ASP A 33 -14.25 -17.05 -15.53
N LEU A 34 -14.06 -16.61 -14.29
CA LEU A 34 -13.59 -15.26 -13.97
C LEU A 34 -12.08 -15.06 -14.22
N ASN A 35 -11.34 -16.08 -14.67
CA ASN A 35 -9.94 -15.99 -15.07
C ASN A 35 -9.80 -15.47 -16.51
N ILE A 36 -9.83 -14.15 -16.69
CA ILE A 36 -9.77 -13.51 -18.02
C ILE A 36 -8.32 -13.27 -18.41
N GLN A 37 -7.86 -13.98 -19.46
CA GLN A 37 -6.49 -13.89 -19.95
C GLN A 37 -6.26 -12.63 -20.82
N PRO A 38 -5.02 -12.09 -20.86
CA PRO A 38 -3.85 -12.57 -20.11
C PRO A 38 -3.67 -11.87 -18.76
N TRP A 39 -4.38 -10.77 -18.48
CA TRP A 39 -4.06 -9.87 -17.36
C TRP A 39 -4.78 -10.23 -16.07
N PHE A 40 -6.07 -10.56 -16.15
CA PHE A 40 -6.91 -10.86 -15.01
C PHE A 40 -6.97 -12.37 -14.74
N ASN A 41 -5.83 -13.04 -14.75
CA ASN A 41 -5.74 -14.43 -14.33
C ASN A 41 -5.20 -14.54 -12.91
N PHE A 42 -5.64 -15.57 -12.19
CA PHE A 42 -5.27 -15.81 -10.80
C PHE A 42 -3.75 -15.81 -10.57
N GLY A 43 -2.98 -16.38 -11.49
CA GLY A 43 -1.53 -16.46 -11.39
C GLY A 43 -0.83 -15.10 -11.36
N ARG A 44 -1.38 -14.08 -12.04
CA ARG A 44 -0.85 -12.71 -12.05
C ARG A 44 -1.47 -11.82 -10.97
N LEU A 45 -2.77 -11.96 -10.72
CA LEU A 45 -3.48 -11.17 -9.72
C LEU A 45 -3.10 -11.54 -8.29
N ARG A 46 -2.66 -12.77 -8.02
CA ARG A 46 -2.24 -13.19 -6.68
C ARG A 46 -0.98 -12.45 -6.20
N PRO A 47 0.14 -12.38 -6.96
CA PRO A 47 1.27 -11.54 -6.60
C PRO A 47 0.88 -10.06 -6.41
N LEU A 48 0.00 -9.53 -7.25
CA LEU A 48 -0.54 -8.17 -7.14
C LEU A 48 -1.31 -7.96 -5.82
N HIS A 49 -2.17 -8.90 -5.44
CA HIS A 49 -2.87 -8.88 -4.15
C HIS A 49 -1.88 -8.87 -2.98
N THR A 50 -0.93 -9.80 -2.97
CA THR A 50 0.04 -9.92 -1.88
C THR A 50 0.90 -8.66 -1.75
N SER A 51 1.45 -8.14 -2.84
CA SER A 51 2.25 -6.91 -2.80
C SER A 51 1.40 -5.70 -2.41
N GLY A 52 0.16 -5.62 -2.89
CA GLY A 52 -0.80 -4.58 -2.54
C GLY A 52 -1.16 -4.58 -1.05
N VAL A 53 -1.42 -5.75 -0.46
CA VAL A 53 -1.78 -5.81 0.97
C VAL A 53 -0.54 -5.66 1.87
N VAL A 54 0.57 -6.29 1.54
CA VAL A 54 1.76 -6.28 2.41
C VAL A 54 2.51 -4.95 2.30
N PHE A 55 2.91 -4.56 1.10
CA PHE A 55 3.73 -3.37 0.90
C PHE A 55 2.86 -2.11 0.76
N ALA A 56 1.84 -2.14 -0.08
CA ALA A 56 1.07 -0.91 -0.30
C ALA A 56 0.25 -0.52 0.93
N PHE A 57 -0.55 -1.44 1.50
CA PHE A 57 -1.29 -1.20 2.72
C PHE A 57 -0.38 -1.25 3.97
N GLY A 58 0.21 -2.41 4.26
CA GLY A 58 1.00 -2.61 5.49
C GLY A 58 2.21 -1.69 5.57
N GLY A 59 2.94 -1.51 4.46
CA GLY A 59 4.10 -0.61 4.41
C GLY A 59 3.74 0.86 4.58
N ASN A 60 2.65 1.36 3.97
CA ASN A 60 2.20 2.73 4.25
C ASN A 60 1.75 2.90 5.70
N ALA A 61 1.07 1.89 6.28
CA ALA A 61 0.66 1.92 7.68
C ALA A 61 1.89 2.05 8.60
N LEU A 62 2.94 1.25 8.35
CA LEU A 62 4.18 1.30 9.11
C LEU A 62 4.90 2.65 8.95
N LEU A 63 5.07 3.13 7.72
CA LEU A 63 5.70 4.44 7.48
C LEU A 63 4.96 5.57 8.20
N CYS A 64 3.64 5.63 8.05
CA CYS A 64 2.81 6.65 8.66
C CYS A 64 2.90 6.62 10.20
N THR A 65 2.76 5.42 10.78
CA THR A 65 2.83 5.23 12.24
C THR A 65 4.22 5.53 12.79
N SER A 66 5.29 5.05 12.15
CA SER A 66 6.67 5.35 12.56
C SER A 66 6.96 6.84 12.55
N LEU A 67 6.61 7.54 11.46
CA LEU A 67 6.84 8.99 11.32
C LEU A 67 6.03 9.79 12.34
N TYR A 68 4.83 9.33 12.69
CA TYR A 68 4.03 9.96 13.73
C TYR A 68 4.61 9.70 15.12
N VAL A 69 4.76 8.43 15.50
CA VAL A 69 5.15 7.99 16.85
C VAL A 69 6.50 8.58 17.23
N VAL A 70 7.52 8.51 16.35
CA VAL A 70 8.89 8.98 16.67
C VAL A 70 8.93 10.47 17.07
N GLN A 71 8.12 11.32 16.42
CA GLN A 71 8.07 12.74 16.76
C GLN A 71 7.48 12.99 18.14
N ARG A 72 6.51 12.18 18.55
CA ARG A 72 5.77 12.36 19.81
C ARG A 72 6.52 11.73 20.98
N THR A 73 7.15 10.58 20.78
CA THR A 73 7.91 9.90 21.82
C THR A 73 9.23 10.62 22.11
N CYS A 74 9.91 11.15 21.10
CA CYS A 74 11.13 11.94 21.28
C CYS A 74 10.89 13.44 21.51
N ARG A 75 9.64 13.91 21.34
CA ARG A 75 9.25 15.33 21.41
C ARG A 75 10.09 16.24 20.51
N ALA A 76 10.46 15.73 19.32
CA ALA A 76 11.26 16.44 18.34
C ALA A 76 10.57 16.44 16.97
N ARG A 77 10.79 17.49 16.18
CA ARG A 77 10.32 17.54 14.79
C ARG A 77 11.10 16.55 13.93
N LEU A 78 10.46 16.07 12.87
CA LEU A 78 11.09 15.13 11.96
C LEU A 78 12.33 15.74 11.26
N PHE A 79 13.39 14.95 11.18
CA PHE A 79 14.64 15.35 10.53
C PHE A 79 14.46 15.54 9.02
N GLY A 80 15.24 16.46 8.43
CA GLY A 80 15.36 16.60 6.98
C GLY A 80 14.20 17.30 6.26
N ARG A 81 13.25 17.93 7.00
CA ARG A 81 12.10 18.73 6.53
C ARG A 81 11.28 18.07 5.40
N ASP A 82 11.78 18.09 4.17
CA ASP A 82 11.13 17.53 2.98
C ASP A 82 11.52 16.06 2.69
N LEU A 83 12.49 15.50 3.43
CA LEU A 83 12.89 14.11 3.29
C LEU A 83 11.72 13.13 3.51
N ALA A 84 10.79 13.46 4.41
CA ALA A 84 9.59 12.67 4.64
C ALA A 84 8.66 12.63 3.41
N TRP A 85 8.60 13.72 2.65
CA TRP A 85 7.84 13.77 1.41
C TRP A 85 8.52 12.96 0.30
N PHE A 86 9.85 13.00 0.22
CA PHE A 86 10.60 12.15 -0.68
C PHE A 86 10.34 10.66 -0.40
N VAL A 87 10.40 10.24 0.87
CA VAL A 87 10.09 8.85 1.25
C VAL A 87 8.64 8.50 0.90
N PHE A 88 7.69 9.39 1.18
CA PHE A 88 6.28 9.15 0.84
C PHE A 88 6.08 8.93 -0.66
N TRP A 89 6.51 9.86 -1.50
CA TRP A 89 6.32 9.76 -2.95
C TRP A 89 7.16 8.66 -3.59
N GLY A 90 8.39 8.45 -3.11
CA GLY A 90 9.22 7.33 -3.53
C GLY A 90 8.57 5.98 -3.22
N TYR A 91 7.90 5.87 -2.07
CA TYR A 91 7.15 4.67 -1.72
C TYR A 91 5.90 4.48 -2.59
N GLN A 92 5.16 5.56 -2.89
CA GLN A 92 4.02 5.47 -3.83
C GLN A 92 4.47 5.03 -5.23
N LEU A 93 5.59 5.57 -5.74
CA LEU A 93 6.14 5.15 -7.03
C LEU A 93 6.56 3.67 -7.01
N PHE A 94 7.22 3.23 -5.95
CA PHE A 94 7.56 1.81 -5.75
C PHE A 94 6.33 0.90 -5.81
N ILE A 95 5.24 1.28 -5.15
CA ILE A 95 3.98 0.53 -5.19
C ILE A 95 3.38 0.50 -6.60
N VAL A 96 3.31 1.66 -7.27
CA VAL A 96 2.71 1.76 -8.61
C VAL A 96 3.51 0.96 -9.63
N MET A 97 4.83 0.86 -9.51
CA MET A 97 5.64 0.00 -10.38
C MET A 97 5.44 -1.50 -10.12
N ALA A 98 4.99 -1.87 -8.92
CA ALA A 98 4.66 -3.26 -8.58
C ALA A 98 3.26 -3.67 -9.02
N ALA A 99 2.41 -2.70 -9.38
CA ALA A 99 1.04 -2.89 -9.85
C ALA A 99 0.98 -2.99 -11.37
#